data_AF-A0A950EN17-F1
#
_entry.id   AF-A0A950EN17-F1
#
_cell.length_a   1.000
_cell.length_b   1.000
_cell.length_c   1.000
_cell.angle_alpha   90.00
_cell.angle_beta   90.00
_cell.angle_gamma   90.00
#
_symmetry.space_group_name_H-M   'P 1'
#
loop_
_entity.id
_entity.type
_entity.pdbx_description
1 polymer ?
#
loop_
_entity_poly.entity_id
_entity_poly.type
_entity_poly.pdbx_seq_one_letter_code
_entity_poly.pdbx_strand_id
1 'polypeptide(L)'
;ISRAFRPHAEAGQHVATLMTTHVMTVANTTPIVELVRIFAGRGHHHVPVVDGERRLAGIITQADLISGLYQQAKTPQQAPA
;
A
#
# COMPACT_ATOMS: atom_id res chain seq x y z
N ILE A 1 -29.10 0.43 3.48
CA ILE A 1 -28.73 0.91 4.83
C ILE A 1 -27.67 2.00 4.64
N SER A 2 -28.08 3.25 4.46
CA SER A 2 -27.16 4.38 4.26
C SER A 2 -26.66 4.84 5.63
N ARG A 3 -25.40 4.56 5.95
CA ARG A 3 -24.77 5.05 7.18
C ARG A 3 -24.33 6.49 6.90
N ALA A 4 -25.04 7.46 7.47
CA ALA A 4 -24.65 8.86 7.40
C ALA A 4 -23.20 9.01 7.90
N PHE A 5 -22.33 9.56 7.06
CA PHE A 5 -20.96 9.90 7.44
C PHE A 5 -21.03 10.94 8.57
N ARG A 6 -20.67 10.52 9.79
CA ARG A 6 -20.45 11.43 10.91
C ARG A 6 -18.96 11.78 10.93
N PRO A 7 -18.57 13.01 10.55
CA PRO A 7 -17.19 13.44 10.74
C PRO A 7 -16.87 13.37 12.24
N HIS A 8 -15.76 12.72 12.57
CA HIS A 8 -15.24 12.64 13.94
C HIS A 8 -14.37 13.87 14.30
N ALA A 9 -14.28 14.84 13.40
CA ALA A 9 -13.45 16.03 13.55
C ALA A 9 -14.32 17.24 13.84
N GLU A 10 -13.98 18.02 14.87
CA GLU A 10 -14.61 19.31 15.11
C GLU A 10 -14.24 20.31 14.00
N ALA A 11 -15.10 21.29 13.76
CA ALA A 11 -14.84 22.33 12.76
C ALA A 11 -13.52 23.05 13.09
N GLY A 12 -12.54 22.96 12.18
CA GLY A 12 -11.21 23.56 12.36
C GLY A 12 -10.08 22.59 12.70
N GLN A 13 -10.35 21.29 12.85
CA GLN A 13 -9.29 20.30 13.14
C GLN A 13 -8.50 19.95 11.86
N HIS A 14 -7.20 20.28 11.84
CA HIS A 14 -6.32 20.01 10.70
C HIS A 14 -5.95 18.52 10.62
N VAL A 15 -5.90 17.95 9.40
CA VAL A 15 -5.44 16.56 9.16
C VAL A 15 -4.07 16.29 9.78
N ALA A 16 -3.19 17.30 9.74
CA ALA A 16 -1.86 17.24 10.34
C ALA A 16 -1.86 16.90 11.83
N THR A 17 -2.95 17.21 12.55
CA THR A 17 -3.11 16.94 13.98
C THR A 17 -3.54 15.50 14.27
N LEU A 18 -4.08 14.79 13.28
CA LEU A 18 -4.62 13.43 13.44
C LEU A 18 -3.80 12.35 12.69
N MET A 19 -3.06 12.75 11.66
CA MET A 19 -2.34 11.80 10.81
C MET A 19 -1.10 11.22 11.51
N THR A 20 -0.76 9.98 11.15
CA THR A 20 0.57 9.44 11.45
C THR A 20 1.58 10.08 10.49
N THR A 21 2.59 10.77 11.03
CA THR A 21 3.58 11.50 10.23
C THR A 21 4.73 10.62 9.73
N HIS A 22 5.09 9.60 10.51
CA HIS A 22 6.14 8.65 10.18
C HIS A 22 5.50 7.34 9.74
N VAL A 23 5.23 7.24 8.45
CA VAL A 23 4.67 6.03 7.84
C VAL A 23 5.77 5.18 7.23
N MET A 24 5.63 3.86 7.31
CA MET A 24 6.47 2.94 6.56
C MET A 24 6.18 3.07 5.07
N THR A 25 7.21 3.19 4.25
CA THR A 25 7.12 3.22 2.79
C THR A 25 8.02 2.15 2.17
N VAL A 26 7.73 1.76 0.94
CA VAL A 26 8.61 0.89 0.13
C VAL A 26 9.06 1.62 -1.13
N ALA A 27 10.22 1.26 -1.67
CA ALA A 27 10.67 1.81 -2.95
C ALA A 27 9.88 1.18 -4.11
N ASN A 28 9.70 1.91 -5.21
CA ASN A 28 9.06 1.40 -6.43
C ASN A 28 9.85 0.27 -7.13
N THR A 29 11.09 0.04 -6.71
CA THR A 29 11.94 -1.07 -7.13
C THR A 29 11.89 -2.28 -6.18
N THR A 30 11.13 -2.19 -5.08
CA THR A 30 11.02 -3.28 -4.09
C THR A 30 10.30 -4.47 -4.73
N PRO A 31 10.89 -5.69 -4.71
CA PRO A 31 10.22 -6.88 -5.21
C PRO A 31 8.89 -7.12 -4.51
N ILE A 32 7.85 -7.39 -5.29
CA ILE A 32 6.47 -7.58 -4.78
C ILE A 32 6.38 -8.70 -3.72
N VAL A 33 7.23 -9.72 -3.79
CA VAL A 33 7.29 -10.81 -2.80
C VAL A 33 7.70 -10.31 -1.41
N GLU A 34 8.47 -9.23 -1.30
CA GLU A 34 8.86 -8.66 -0.01
C GLU A 34 7.67 -8.02 0.72
N LEU A 35 6.67 -7.53 -0.02
CA LEU A 35 5.44 -6.99 0.55
C LEU A 35 4.61 -8.06 1.27
N VAL A 36 4.81 -9.34 0.96
CA VAL A 36 4.17 -10.46 1.68
C VAL A 36 4.52 -10.40 3.17
N ARG A 37 5.79 -10.14 3.51
CA ARG A 37 6.22 -10.07 4.92
C ARG A 37 5.60 -8.88 5.64
N ILE A 38 5.52 -7.75 4.94
CA ILE A 38 4.91 -6.52 5.43
C ILE A 38 3.43 -6.74 5.75
N PHE A 39 2.68 -7.38 4.85
CA PHE A 39 1.24 -7.58 5.00
C PHE A 39 0.85 -8.80 5.83
N ALA A 40 1.73 -9.80 5.96
CA ALA A 40 1.54 -10.93 6.87
C ALA A 40 1.73 -10.54 8.34
N GLY A 41 2.48 -9.46 8.60
CA GLY A 41 2.59 -8.85 9.92
C GLY A 41 1.27 -8.25 10.41
N ARG A 42 1.17 -7.98 11.71
CA ARG A 42 0.01 -7.27 12.27
C ARG A 42 0.16 -5.77 12.01
N GLY A 43 -0.81 -5.17 11.32
CA GLY A 43 -1.02 -3.71 11.32
C GLY A 43 -0.90 -2.97 9.98
N HIS A 44 -0.47 -3.62 8.90
CA HIS A 44 -0.34 -2.96 7.59
C HIS A 44 -1.21 -3.64 6.53
N HIS A 45 -2.24 -2.94 6.08
CA HIS A 45 -3.12 -3.38 4.97
C HIS A 45 -2.86 -2.60 3.67
N HIS A 46 -2.08 -1.54 3.76
CA HIS A 46 -1.68 -0.66 2.68
C HIS A 46 -0.28 -0.12 2.97
N VAL A 47 0.49 0.12 1.92
CA VAL A 47 1.81 0.71 2.01
C VAL A 47 2.01 1.75 0.90
N PRO A 48 2.48 2.97 1.22
CA PRO A 48 2.90 3.92 0.21
C PRO A 48 4.18 3.47 -0.48
N VAL A 49 4.20 3.62 -1.80
CA VAL A 49 5.33 3.35 -2.67
C VAL A 49 5.95 4.68 -3.07
N VAL A 50 7.27 4.80 -2.93
CA VAL A 50 8.02 6.03 -3.27
C VAL A 50 9.06 5.77 -4.35
N ASP A 51 9.38 6.81 -5.14
CA ASP A 51 10.46 6.78 -6.13
C ASP A 51 11.84 7.08 -5.50
N GLY A 52 12.89 7.12 -6.34
CA GLY A 52 14.27 7.42 -5.91
C GLY A 52 14.46 8.84 -5.35
N GLU A 53 13.56 9.77 -5.64
CA GLU A 53 13.53 11.14 -5.09
C GLU A 53 12.63 11.25 -3.85
N ARG A 54 12.15 10.11 -3.32
CA ARG A 54 11.20 10.03 -2.19
C ARG A 54 9.85 10.68 -2.46
N ARG A 55 9.45 10.82 -3.72
CA ARG A 55 8.10 11.26 -4.09
C ARG A 55 7.14 10.07 -4.09
N LEU A 56 5.89 10.31 -3.73
CA LEU A 56 4.85 9.29 -3.75
C LEU A 56 4.59 8.83 -5.20
N ALA A 57 4.86 7.55 -5.47
CA ALA A 57 4.57 6.91 -6.75
C ALA A 57 3.18 6.26 -6.74
N GLY A 58 2.68 5.82 -5.58
CA GLY A 58 1.36 5.21 -5.44
C GLY A 58 1.15 4.53 -4.09
N ILE A 59 0.06 3.79 -3.96
CA ILE A 59 -0.28 2.95 -2.80
C ILE A 59 -0.50 1.52 -3.28
N ILE A 60 0.01 0.54 -2.54
CA ILE A 60 -0.31 -0.89 -2.74
C ILE A 60 -1.10 -1.39 -1.55
N THR A 61 -2.16 -2.14 -1.80
CA THR A 61 -2.96 -2.83 -0.79
C THR A 61 -2.73 -4.34 -0.81
N GLN A 62 -3.27 -5.05 0.18
CA GLN A 62 -3.27 -6.52 0.19
C GLN A 62 -4.00 -7.13 -1.03
N ALA A 63 -5.07 -6.49 -1.49
CA ALA A 63 -5.81 -6.95 -2.66
C ALA A 63 -4.96 -6.84 -3.94
N ASP A 64 -4.22 -5.74 -4.08
CA ASP A 64 -3.30 -5.53 -5.20
C ASP A 64 -2.17 -6.56 -5.18
N LEU A 65 -1.63 -6.89 -3.99
CA LEU A 65 -0.61 -7.93 -3.85
C LEU A 65 -1.13 -9.29 -4.34
N ILE A 66 -2.32 -9.70 -3.90
CA ILE A 66 -2.93 -10.97 -4.33
C ILE A 66 -3.14 -10.98 -5.85
N SER A 67 -3.67 -9.89 -6.40
CA SER A 67 -3.87 -9.74 -7.84
C SER A 67 -2.54 -9.83 -8.61
N GLY A 68 -1.50 -9.11 -8.17
CA GLY A 68 -0.17 -9.11 -8.78
C GLY A 68 0.48 -10.49 -8.77
N LEU A 69 0.45 -11.19 -7.63
CA LEU A 69 0.99 -12.55 -7.50
C LEU A 69 0.25 -13.55 -8.40
N TYR A 70 -1.09 -13.43 -8.50
CA TYR A 70 -1.89 -14.26 -9.39
C TYR A 70 -1.49 -14.05 -10.86
N GLN A 71 -1.28 -12.81 -11.28
CA GLN A 71 -0.85 -12.51 -12.66
C GLN A 71 0.57 -13.01 -12.95
N GLN A 72 1.49 -12.92 -11.98
CA GLN A 72 2.83 -13.49 -12.13
C GLN A 72 2.79 -15.02 -12.26
N ALA A 73 1.99 -15.70 -11.43
CA ALA A 73 1.85 -17.16 -11.48
C ALA A 73 1.19 -17.66 -12.79
N LYS A 74 0.35 -16.84 -13.43
CA LYS A 74 -0.27 -17.14 -14.73
C LYS A 74 0.60 -16.82 -15.93
N THR A 75 1.64 -16.02 -15.77
CA THR A 75 2.56 -15.74 -16.87
C THR A 75 3.41 -16.99 -17.06
N PRO A 76 3.36 -17.67 -18.22
CA PRO A 76 4.25 -18.80 -18.47
C PRO A 76 5.68 -18.29 -18.30
N GLN A 77 6.47 -18.98 -17.48
CA GLN A 77 7.91 -18.77 -17.40
C GLN A 77 8.45 -18.83 -18.83
N GLN A 78 8.80 -17.68 -19.41
CA GLN A 78 9.47 -17.65 -20.70
C GLN A 78 10.74 -18.47 -20.51
N ALA A 79 10.77 -19.65 -21.14
CA ALA A 79 11.94 -20.50 -21.14
C ALA A 79 13.12 -19.67 -21.65
N PRO A 80 14.28 -19.68 -20.96
CA PRO A 80 15.47 -19.06 -21.52
C PRO A 80 15.76 -19.71 -22.88
N ALA A 81 16.00 -18.86 -23.88
CA ALA A 81 16.43 -19.25 -25.22
C ALA A 81 17.78 -19.97 -25.18
#